data_AF-A0A8J4LRR0-F1
#
_entry.id   AF-A0A8J4LRR0-F1
#
_cell.length_a   1.000
_cell.length_b   1.000
_cell.length_c   1.000
_cell.angle_alpha   90.00
_cell.angle_beta   90.00
_cell.angle_gamma   90.00
#
_symmetry.space_group_name_H-M   'P 1'
#
loop_
_entity.id
_entity.type
_entity.pdbx_description
1 polymer ?
#
loop_
_entity_poly.entity_id
_entity_poly.type
_entity_poly.pdbx_seq_one_letter_code
_entity_poly.pdbx_strand_id
1 'polypeptide(L)'
;MAFSVRQGQGLAPAAMKRTAFGAHPVRPVAPSGLRSAVRAKASDSDVGAAGVAAIALGLPANAIMLWSEWTLKTTGSGLPPGPGGALGAAEGISYLVVLAVIAWSIYTKATTGSGLPAGPAGLLGAVEGVSYLSLLAGIIVFALKYLS
;
A
#
# COMPACT_ATOMS: atom_id res chain seq x y z
N MET A 1 16.80 70.23 -48.24
CA MET A 1 16.31 71.30 -47.34
C MET A 1 14.85 71.04 -47.03
N ALA A 2 14.54 70.57 -45.81
CA ALA A 2 13.20 70.63 -45.25
C ALA A 2 13.36 70.67 -43.72
N PHE A 3 13.11 71.85 -43.18
CA PHE A 3 13.17 72.21 -41.77
C PHE A 3 11.75 72.04 -41.21
N SER A 4 11.58 71.31 -40.11
CA SER A 4 10.36 71.43 -39.30
C SER A 4 10.71 71.23 -37.83
N VAL A 5 10.49 72.31 -37.08
CA VAL A 5 10.67 72.48 -35.64
C VAL A 5 9.29 72.67 -35.03
N ARG A 6 9.00 71.98 -33.91
CA ARG A 6 8.14 72.35 -32.76
C ARG A 6 7.71 71.07 -32.02
N GLN A 7 7.46 71.01 -30.72
CA GLN A 7 7.68 71.86 -29.53
C GLN A 7 7.10 71.05 -28.34
N GLY A 8 7.55 71.33 -27.11
CA GLY A 8 6.83 71.01 -25.86
C GLY A 8 7.23 69.67 -25.23
N GLN A 9 8.18 69.59 -24.29
CA GLN A 9 8.14 70.12 -22.90
C GLN A 9 6.82 69.86 -22.16
N GLY A 10 6.84 68.78 -21.37
CA GLY A 10 6.00 68.58 -20.20
C GLY A 10 6.89 68.02 -19.09
N LEU A 11 7.36 68.89 -18.19
CA LEU A 11 8.00 68.49 -16.93
C LEU A 11 6.94 67.87 -16.02
N ALA A 12 7.20 66.66 -15.53
CA ALA A 12 6.53 66.12 -14.34
C ALA A 12 7.60 65.79 -13.28
N PRO A 13 7.38 66.18 -12.01
CA PRO A 13 8.42 66.24 -10.98
C PRO A 13 8.84 64.88 -10.45
N ALA A 14 10.11 64.81 -10.07
CA ALA A 14 10.76 63.70 -9.38
C ALA A 14 10.03 63.33 -8.09
N ALA A 15 9.33 62.20 -8.09
CA ALA A 15 8.77 61.59 -6.90
C ALA A 15 9.85 60.76 -6.19
N MET A 16 10.53 61.40 -5.24
CA MET A 16 11.39 60.81 -4.23
C MET A 16 10.62 59.72 -3.47
N LYS A 17 10.84 58.44 -3.80
CA LYS A 17 10.38 57.31 -3.00
C LYS A 17 11.46 56.90 -2.00
N ARG A 18 11.22 57.30 -0.77
CA ARG A 18 11.93 56.92 0.47
C ARG A 18 12.10 55.41 0.53
N THR A 19 13.34 54.95 0.59
CA THR A 19 13.72 53.56 0.86
C THR A 19 13.31 53.20 2.28
N ALA A 20 12.23 52.42 2.41
CA ALA A 20 11.89 51.76 3.66
C ALA A 20 12.81 50.56 3.86
N PHE A 21 13.66 50.66 4.88
CA PHE A 21 14.41 49.57 5.48
C PHE A 21 13.42 48.55 6.08
N GLY A 22 13.61 47.27 5.79
CA GLY A 22 13.01 46.17 6.57
C GLY A 22 11.70 45.60 6.05
N ALA A 23 11.80 44.65 5.12
CA ALA A 23 10.85 43.54 4.99
C ALA A 23 11.50 42.44 4.12
N HIS A 24 12.19 41.49 4.75
CA HIS A 24 12.46 40.23 4.07
C HIS A 24 11.13 39.48 3.94
N PRO A 25 10.69 39.09 2.72
CA PRO A 25 9.53 38.24 2.59
C PRO A 25 9.88 36.86 3.15
N VAL A 26 9.35 36.52 4.32
CA VAL A 26 9.35 35.15 4.82
C VAL A 26 8.48 34.35 3.86
N ARG A 27 9.11 33.55 3.01
CA ARG A 27 8.45 32.66 2.05
C ARG A 27 7.54 31.71 2.85
N PRO A 28 6.23 31.66 2.59
CA PRO A 28 5.36 30.69 3.25
C PRO A 28 5.85 29.28 2.89
N VAL A 29 6.32 28.54 3.88
CA VAL A 29 6.56 27.10 3.73
C VAL A 29 5.18 26.46 3.69
N ALA A 30 4.72 26.12 2.48
CA ALA A 30 3.54 25.32 2.30
C ALA A 30 3.71 24.03 3.12
N PRO A 31 2.69 23.59 3.90
CA PRO A 31 2.78 22.33 4.60
C PRO A 31 2.93 21.24 3.54
N SER A 32 4.10 20.59 3.55
CA SER A 32 4.38 19.38 2.79
C SER A 32 3.45 18.28 3.28
N GLY A 33 2.24 18.28 2.74
CA GLY A 33 1.27 17.21 2.90
C GLY A 33 1.75 15.97 2.15
N LEU A 34 2.79 15.32 2.66
CA LEU A 34 3.15 13.95 2.32
C LEU A 34 2.15 12.99 2.97
N ARG A 35 0.87 13.14 2.61
CA ARG A 35 0.04 11.96 2.45
C ARG A 35 0.26 11.51 1.02
N SER A 36 1.38 10.81 0.80
CA SER A 36 1.43 9.85 -0.29
C SER A 36 0.38 8.80 0.03
N ALA A 37 -0.87 9.11 -0.31
CA ALA A 37 -1.80 8.06 -0.66
C ALA A 37 -1.09 7.34 -1.79
N VAL A 38 -0.53 6.16 -1.48
CA VAL A 38 -0.16 5.18 -2.49
C VAL A 38 -1.49 4.81 -3.13
N ARG A 39 -1.95 5.64 -4.05
CA ARG A 39 -3.05 5.31 -4.93
C ARG A 39 -2.44 4.27 -5.84
N ALA A 40 -2.68 3.01 -5.49
CA ALA A 40 -2.54 1.93 -6.45
C ALA A 40 -3.22 2.42 -7.72
N LYS A 41 -2.47 2.44 -8.83
CA LYS A 41 -3.05 2.69 -10.13
C LYS A 41 -3.96 1.50 -10.39
N ALA A 42 -5.22 1.64 -9.95
CA ALA A 42 -6.28 0.73 -10.28
C ALA A 42 -6.56 0.95 -11.77
N SER A 43 -5.81 0.24 -12.60
CA SER A 43 -6.34 -0.18 -13.87
C SER A 43 -7.56 -1.04 -13.52
N ASP A 44 -8.68 -0.77 -14.17
CA ASP A 44 -9.89 -1.60 -14.14
C ASP A 44 -9.61 -2.94 -14.88
N SER A 45 -8.60 -3.67 -14.40
CA SER A 45 -8.03 -4.81 -15.07
C SER A 45 -8.49 -6.06 -14.35
N ASP A 46 -9.36 -6.80 -15.04
CA ASP A 46 -9.67 -8.19 -14.75
C ASP A 46 -8.41 -8.95 -14.34
N VAL A 47 -8.29 -9.31 -13.06
CA VAL A 47 -7.18 -10.14 -12.55
C VAL A 47 -7.27 -11.61 -13.01
N GLY A 48 -8.10 -11.87 -14.01
CA GLY A 48 -8.45 -13.18 -14.50
C GLY A 48 -9.11 -14.06 -13.43
N ALA A 49 -9.48 -15.28 -13.82
CA ALA A 49 -10.04 -16.26 -12.90
C ALA A 49 -9.11 -16.56 -11.73
N ALA A 50 -7.79 -16.57 -11.96
CA ALA A 50 -6.80 -16.87 -10.94
C ALA A 50 -6.72 -15.77 -9.86
N GLY A 51 -6.79 -14.49 -10.22
CA GLY A 51 -6.83 -13.41 -9.23
C GLY A 51 -8.16 -13.35 -8.48
N VAL A 52 -9.29 -13.64 -9.14
CA VAL A 52 -10.60 -13.76 -8.47
C VAL A 52 -10.59 -14.93 -7.48
N ALA A 53 -10.03 -16.09 -7.88
CA ALA A 53 -9.88 -17.25 -7.01
C ALA A 53 -8.95 -16.95 -5.82
N ALA A 54 -7.84 -16.25 -6.04
CA ALA A 54 -6.93 -15.83 -4.98
C ALA A 54 -7.63 -14.89 -3.98
N ILE A 55 -8.50 -13.99 -4.45
CA ILE A 55 -9.31 -13.14 -3.56
C ILE A 55 -10.32 -13.98 -2.77
N ALA A 56 -11.10 -14.81 -3.48
CA ALA A 56 -12.19 -15.59 -2.90
C ALA A 56 -11.72 -16.63 -1.88
N LEU A 57 -10.57 -17.25 -2.12
CA LEU A 57 -10.01 -18.28 -1.24
C LEU A 57 -9.00 -17.69 -0.25
N GLY A 58 -8.22 -16.69 -0.66
CA GLY A 58 -7.13 -16.15 0.15
C GLY A 58 -7.60 -15.37 1.37
N LEU A 59 -8.70 -14.62 1.28
CA LEU A 59 -9.26 -13.91 2.43
C LEU A 59 -9.73 -14.86 3.55
N PRO A 60 -10.62 -15.84 3.29
CA PRO A 60 -11.01 -16.79 4.32
C PRO A 60 -9.85 -17.67 4.77
N ALA A 61 -8.94 -18.07 3.87
CA ALA A 61 -7.75 -18.84 4.24
C ALA A 61 -6.86 -18.08 5.24
N ASN A 62 -6.60 -16.79 5.01
CA ASN A 62 -5.86 -15.97 5.96
C ASN A 62 -6.55 -15.87 7.32
N ALA A 63 -7.89 -15.71 7.35
CA ALA A 63 -8.63 -15.67 8.61
C ALA A 63 -8.55 -16.98 9.38
N ILE A 64 -8.66 -18.12 8.69
CA ILE A 64 -8.56 -19.46 9.30
C ILE A 64 -7.13 -19.70 9.82
N MET A 65 -6.11 -19.41 9.03
CA MET A 65 -4.71 -19.55 9.43
C MET A 65 -4.40 -18.69 10.66
N LEU A 66 -4.79 -17.40 10.67
CA LEU A 66 -4.56 -16.53 11.83
C LEU A 66 -5.31 -16.99 13.08
N TRP A 67 -6.52 -17.54 12.93
CA TRP A 67 -7.24 -18.14 14.06
C TRP A 67 -6.55 -19.42 14.56
N SER A 68 -6.03 -20.25 13.66
CA SER A 68 -5.20 -21.41 14.02
C SER A 68 -3.98 -20.99 14.83
N GLU A 69 -3.22 -20.00 14.36
CA GLU A 69 -2.03 -19.51 15.05
C GLU A 69 -2.35 -18.89 16.41
N TRP A 70 -3.47 -18.17 16.52
CA TRP A 70 -3.94 -17.65 17.81
C TRP A 70 -4.29 -18.78 18.79
N THR A 71 -5.01 -19.80 18.30
CA THR A 71 -5.37 -20.98 19.11
C THR A 71 -4.12 -21.74 19.55
N LEU A 72 -3.16 -21.93 18.64
CA LEU A 72 -1.88 -22.59 18.94
C LEU A 72 -1.10 -21.82 19.98
N LYS A 73 -1.04 -20.49 19.86
CA LYS A 73 -0.35 -19.62 20.83
C LYS A 73 -1.01 -19.64 22.21
N THR A 74 -2.34 -19.68 22.29
CA THR A 74 -3.07 -19.55 23.57
C THR A 74 -3.36 -20.87 24.27
N THR A 75 -3.59 -21.94 23.51
CA THR A 75 -3.97 -23.26 24.03
C THR A 75 -2.85 -24.29 23.92
N GLY A 76 -1.88 -24.07 23.03
CA GLY A 76 -0.82 -25.03 22.72
C GLY A 76 -1.19 -26.09 21.68
N SER A 77 -2.40 -26.03 21.10
CA SER A 77 -2.91 -26.94 20.08
C SER A 77 -3.46 -26.16 18.88
N GLY A 78 -3.46 -26.78 17.69
CA GLY A 78 -4.12 -26.23 16.49
C GLY A 78 -5.65 -26.18 16.64
N LEU A 79 -6.36 -25.81 15.57
CA LEU A 79 -7.82 -25.76 15.62
C LEU A 79 -8.39 -27.16 15.93
N PRO A 80 -9.48 -27.25 16.71
CA PRO A 80 -10.15 -28.53 16.89
C PRO A 80 -10.60 -29.06 15.52
N PRO A 81 -10.55 -30.39 15.28
CA PRO A 81 -10.84 -30.96 13.97
C PRO A 81 -12.28 -30.67 13.49
N GLY A 82 -13.20 -30.38 14.42
CA GLY A 82 -14.61 -30.16 14.13
C GLY A 82 -15.35 -31.45 13.72
N PRO A 83 -16.67 -31.38 13.50
CA PRO A 83 -17.46 -32.53 13.06
C PRO A 83 -16.89 -33.13 11.76
N GLY A 84 -16.58 -34.42 11.77
CA GLY A 84 -16.03 -35.12 10.61
C GLY A 84 -14.64 -34.64 10.16
N GLY A 85 -13.91 -33.87 10.98
CA GLY A 85 -12.59 -33.36 10.62
C GLY A 85 -12.60 -32.16 9.67
N ALA A 86 -13.77 -31.57 9.39
CA ALA A 86 -13.91 -30.51 8.39
C ALA A 86 -13.12 -29.24 8.75
N LEU A 87 -13.05 -28.86 10.03
CA LEU A 87 -12.31 -27.66 10.44
C LEU A 87 -10.79 -27.89 10.38
N GLY A 88 -10.32 -29.08 10.75
CA GLY A 88 -8.92 -29.45 10.58
C GLY A 88 -8.50 -29.53 9.11
N ALA A 89 -9.38 -30.02 8.23
CA ALA A 89 -9.14 -30.00 6.79
C ALA A 89 -9.10 -28.55 6.23
N ALA A 90 -10.02 -27.70 6.68
CA ALA A 90 -10.04 -26.28 6.30
C ALA A 90 -8.77 -25.55 6.78
N GLU A 91 -8.29 -25.86 7.98
CA GLU A 91 -7.01 -25.39 8.50
C GLU A 91 -5.86 -25.79 7.57
N GLY A 92 -5.71 -27.08 7.25
CA GLY A 92 -4.65 -27.54 6.33
C GLY A 92 -4.72 -26.89 4.95
N ILE A 93 -5.92 -26.81 4.34
CA ILE A 93 -6.13 -26.15 3.05
C ILE A 93 -5.79 -24.66 3.14
N SER A 94 -6.09 -24.00 4.25
CA SER A 94 -5.80 -22.57 4.42
C SER A 94 -4.30 -22.28 4.35
N TYR A 95 -3.46 -23.11 4.97
CA TYR A 95 -1.99 -22.99 4.85
C TYR A 95 -1.54 -23.16 3.40
N LEU A 96 -2.09 -24.14 2.67
CA LEU A 96 -1.75 -24.36 1.26
C LEU A 96 -2.14 -23.17 0.37
N VAL A 97 -3.33 -22.60 0.57
CA VAL A 97 -3.78 -21.41 -0.17
C VAL A 97 -2.88 -20.21 0.13
N VAL A 98 -2.56 -19.96 1.40
CA VAL A 98 -1.68 -18.85 1.78
C VAL A 98 -0.28 -19.04 1.18
N LEU A 99 0.30 -20.24 1.26
CA LEU A 99 1.60 -20.54 0.65
C LEU A 99 1.55 -20.42 -0.87
N ALA A 100 0.47 -20.82 -1.53
CA ALA A 100 0.31 -20.67 -2.98
C ALA A 100 0.26 -19.19 -3.40
N VAL A 101 -0.46 -18.35 -2.67
CA VAL A 101 -0.49 -16.88 -2.89
C VAL A 101 0.91 -16.28 -2.73
N ILE A 102 1.63 -16.64 -1.67
CA ILE A 102 2.99 -16.16 -1.43
C ILE A 102 3.94 -16.64 -2.51
N ALA A 103 3.89 -17.93 -2.87
CA ALA A 103 4.72 -18.48 -3.94
C ALA A 103 4.46 -17.78 -5.28
N TRP A 104 3.19 -17.49 -5.59
CA TRP A 104 2.84 -16.72 -6.78
C TRP A 104 3.36 -15.27 -6.70
N SER A 105 3.20 -14.59 -5.56
CA SER A 105 3.78 -13.28 -5.32
C SER A 105 5.30 -13.28 -5.54
N ILE A 106 6.03 -14.24 -4.94
CA ILE A 106 7.48 -14.36 -5.11
C ILE A 106 7.83 -14.60 -6.59
N TYR A 107 7.09 -15.47 -7.26
CA TYR A 107 7.31 -15.76 -8.68
C TYR A 107 7.11 -14.50 -9.55
N THR A 108 6.04 -13.73 -9.35
CA THR A 108 5.82 -12.49 -10.10
C THR A 108 6.85 -11.43 -9.73
N LYS A 109 7.24 -11.32 -8.46
CA LYS A 109 8.32 -10.42 -8.01
C LYS A 109 9.63 -10.76 -8.70
N ALA A 110 9.99 -12.04 -8.76
CA ALA A 110 11.23 -12.50 -9.37
C ALA A 110 11.25 -12.31 -10.90
N THR A 111 10.11 -12.44 -11.57
CA THR A 111 10.03 -12.40 -13.05
C THR A 111 9.70 -11.02 -13.61
N THR A 112 8.95 -10.19 -12.87
CA THR A 112 8.46 -8.88 -13.34
C THR A 112 8.98 -7.70 -12.52
N GLY A 113 9.61 -7.95 -11.37
CA GLY A 113 10.00 -6.92 -10.40
C GLY A 113 8.84 -6.36 -9.57
N SER A 114 7.60 -6.82 -9.81
CA SER A 114 6.38 -6.36 -9.15
C SER A 114 5.60 -7.51 -8.52
N GLY A 115 4.72 -7.20 -7.56
CA GLY A 115 3.98 -8.22 -6.79
C GLY A 115 2.87 -8.86 -7.58
N LEU A 116 1.83 -9.33 -6.89
CA LEU A 116 0.62 -9.72 -7.60
C LEU A 116 0.01 -8.48 -8.29
N PRO A 117 -0.70 -8.67 -9.41
CA PRO A 117 -1.36 -7.56 -10.10
C PRO A 117 -2.37 -6.85 -9.19
N ALA A 118 -2.66 -5.59 -9.49
CA ALA A 118 -3.67 -4.84 -8.76
C ALA A 118 -5.05 -5.47 -9.00
N GLY A 119 -5.68 -5.98 -7.93
CA GLY A 119 -7.02 -6.55 -7.98
C GLY A 119 -8.14 -5.50 -7.83
N PRO A 120 -9.40 -5.91 -8.10
CA PRO A 120 -10.56 -5.08 -7.85
C PRO A 120 -10.52 -4.51 -6.41
N ALA A 121 -10.71 -3.19 -6.28
CA ALA A 121 -10.59 -2.47 -5.00
C ALA A 121 -9.27 -2.70 -4.22
N GLY A 122 -8.21 -3.20 -4.86
CA GLY A 122 -6.95 -3.56 -4.20
C GLY A 122 -6.99 -4.87 -3.42
N LEU A 123 -8.07 -5.67 -3.53
CA LEU A 123 -8.25 -6.88 -2.72
C LEU A 123 -7.15 -7.92 -2.93
N LEU A 124 -6.66 -8.10 -4.16
CA LEU A 124 -5.59 -9.06 -4.42
C LEU A 124 -4.28 -8.63 -3.73
N GLY A 125 -3.99 -7.33 -3.68
CA GLY A 125 -2.84 -6.80 -2.94
C GLY A 125 -3.04 -6.93 -1.42
N ALA A 126 -4.26 -6.77 -0.92
CA ALA A 126 -4.58 -7.03 0.48
C ALA A 126 -4.37 -8.50 0.84
N VAL A 127 -4.82 -9.43 -0.01
CA VAL A 127 -4.57 -10.87 0.15
C VAL A 127 -3.07 -11.16 0.17
N GLU A 128 -2.29 -10.62 -0.77
CA GLU A 128 -0.83 -10.76 -0.78
C GLU A 128 -0.21 -10.28 0.54
N GLY A 129 -0.53 -9.07 0.98
CA GLY A 129 0.04 -8.47 2.19
C GLY A 129 -0.34 -9.24 3.47
N VAL A 130 -1.62 -9.61 3.62
CA VAL A 130 -2.09 -10.39 4.77
C VAL A 130 -1.47 -11.78 4.75
N SER A 131 -1.29 -12.41 3.58
CA SER A 131 -0.60 -13.70 3.48
C SER A 131 0.84 -13.67 4.00
N TYR A 132 1.64 -12.66 3.64
CA TYR A 132 2.98 -12.51 4.23
C TYR A 132 2.93 -12.29 5.74
N LEU A 133 1.97 -11.50 6.24
CA LEU A 133 1.81 -11.27 7.67
C LEU A 133 1.39 -12.54 8.41
N SER A 134 0.48 -13.34 7.85
CA SER A 134 0.06 -14.64 8.39
C SER A 134 1.23 -15.61 8.46
N LEU A 135 2.05 -15.69 7.41
CA LEU A 135 3.26 -16.51 7.42
C LEU A 135 4.25 -16.05 8.49
N LEU A 136 4.48 -14.74 8.62
CA LEU A 136 5.33 -14.19 9.67
C LEU A 136 4.79 -14.51 11.07
N ALA A 137 3.48 -14.38 11.28
CA ALA A 137 2.83 -14.74 12.54
C ALA A 137 3.05 -16.23 12.86
N GLY A 138 2.87 -17.12 11.88
CA GLY A 138 3.11 -18.55 12.07
C GLY A 138 4.56 -18.88 12.40
N ILE A 139 5.53 -18.25 11.73
CA ILE A 139 6.96 -18.41 12.08
C ILE A 139 7.22 -17.96 13.52
N ILE A 140 6.65 -16.84 13.95
CA ILE A 140 6.80 -16.32 15.31
C ILE A 140 6.14 -17.27 16.33
N VAL A 141 4.90 -17.71 16.10
CA VAL A 141 4.19 -18.62 17.00
C VAL A 141 4.91 -19.95 17.10
N PHE A 142 5.39 -20.50 15.98
CA PHE A 142 6.22 -21.70 15.95
C PHE A 142 7.48 -21.53 16.79
N ALA A 143 8.23 -20.43 16.62
CA ALA A 143 9.42 -20.15 17.41
C ALA A 143 9.13 -20.05 18.92
N LEU A 144 8.06 -19.33 19.29
CA LEU A 144 7.64 -19.22 20.68
C LEU A 144 7.19 -20.56 21.29
N LYS A 145 6.68 -21.49 20.48
CA LYS A 145 6.14 -22.76 20.98
C LYS A 145 7.18 -23.88 21.04
N TYR A 146 8.08 -23.94 20.05
CA TYR A 146 8.98 -25.08 19.87
C TYR A 146 10.45 -24.76 20.10
N LEU A 147 10.84 -23.48 20.11
CA LEU A 147 12.22 -23.04 20.32
C LEU A 147 12.41 -22.29 21.67
N SER A 148 11.33 -22.09 22.44
CA SER A 148 11.33 -21.44 23.76
C SER A 148 10.98 -22.45 24.86
#